data_AF-H1KVA8-F1
#
_entry.id   AF-H1KVA8-F1
#
_cell.length_a   1.000
_cell.length_b   1.000
_cell.length_c   1.000
_cell.angle_alpha   90.00
_cell.angle_beta   90.00
_cell.angle_gamma   90.00
#
_symmetry.space_group_name_H-M   'P 1'
#
loop_
_entity.id
_entity.type
_entity.pdbx_description
1 polymer ?
#
loop_
_entity_poly.entity_id
_entity_poly.type
_entity_poly.pdbx_seq_one_letter_code
_entity_poly.pdbx_strand_id
1 'polypeptide(L)'
;MDETSAAAALGEHDRIVFHGTSDAFDAFDLGRCGRGGDANSHLGVHLAEEARVAAEYAEAAAARRGGEAQVLVVRAVTASPFAGFDYYAFFGYGHDGGSVIGPEEFARWRLELIAQGYDSVDYQDGEQTICVSLDPTLLDIVAVLTPAEAAEVGERIEALPDLEDDRARLGIVAHTVAARSTTPRAV
;
A
#
# COMPACT_ATOMS: atom_id res chain seq x y z
N MET A 1 -17.79 -4.94 17.25
CA MET A 1 -18.21 -4.76 15.84
C MET A 1 -18.15 -6.12 15.20
N ASP A 2 -19.23 -6.53 14.53
CA ASP A 2 -19.39 -7.88 13.98
C ASP A 2 -18.51 -8.04 12.73
N GLU A 3 -17.77 -9.15 12.63
CA GLU A 3 -16.79 -9.42 11.56
C GLU A 3 -17.42 -9.40 10.15
N THR A 4 -18.74 -9.62 10.09
CA THR A 4 -19.54 -9.56 8.86
C THR A 4 -19.78 -8.13 8.35
N SER A 5 -19.55 -7.10 9.18
CA SER A 5 -19.84 -5.69 8.84
C SER A 5 -18.73 -5.01 8.03
N ALA A 6 -17.46 -5.43 8.11
CA ALA A 6 -16.36 -4.76 7.42
C ALA A 6 -16.24 -5.22 5.95
N ALA A 7 -16.34 -6.53 5.69
CA ALA A 7 -16.30 -7.10 4.33
C ALA A 7 -17.55 -6.77 3.49
N ALA A 8 -18.67 -6.43 4.13
CA ALA A 8 -19.90 -6.02 3.45
C ALA A 8 -19.87 -4.57 2.93
N ALA A 9 -18.88 -3.77 3.35
CA ALA A 9 -18.83 -2.32 3.11
C ALA A 9 -17.88 -1.88 1.96
N LEU A 10 -17.21 -2.81 1.28
CA LEU A 10 -16.37 -2.47 0.12
C LEU A 10 -17.24 -2.04 -1.06
N GLY A 11 -16.97 -0.84 -1.57
CA GLY A 11 -17.50 -0.29 -2.81
C GLY A 11 -16.92 -0.99 -4.04
N GLU A 12 -17.47 -0.68 -5.22
CA GLU A 12 -17.04 -1.24 -6.51
C GLU A 12 -15.58 -0.91 -6.86
N HIS A 13 -15.07 0.19 -6.33
CA HIS A 13 -13.72 0.69 -6.60
C HIS A 13 -12.77 0.58 -5.40
N ASP A 14 -13.20 -0.11 -4.34
CA ASP A 14 -12.36 -0.29 -3.15
C ASP A 14 -11.42 -1.47 -3.35
N ARG A 15 -10.12 -1.24 -3.13
CA ARG A 15 -9.04 -2.23 -3.20
C ARG A 15 -8.37 -2.40 -1.84
N ILE A 16 -8.04 -3.63 -1.45
CA ILE A 16 -7.29 -3.94 -0.22
C ILE A 16 -5.82 -4.10 -0.56
N VAL A 17 -5.04 -3.12 -0.17
CA VAL A 17 -3.60 -3.03 -0.41
C VAL A 17 -2.83 -2.80 0.89
N PHE A 18 -1.51 -2.87 0.84
CA PHE A 18 -0.67 -2.89 2.04
C PHE A 18 0.37 -1.77 2.01
N HIS A 19 0.60 -1.12 3.16
CA HIS A 19 1.62 -0.08 3.30
C HIS A 19 2.62 -0.44 4.41
N GLY A 20 3.87 -0.68 4.04
CA GLY A 20 4.96 -0.91 4.98
C GLY A 20 5.50 0.39 5.56
N THR A 21 5.49 0.53 6.88
CA THR A 21 5.96 1.73 7.57
C THR A 21 6.65 1.39 8.90
N SER A 22 7.37 2.37 9.44
CA SER A 22 7.84 2.36 10.83
C SER A 22 7.32 3.54 11.65
N ASP A 23 6.51 4.40 11.02
CA ASP A 23 5.87 5.55 11.64
C ASP A 23 4.49 5.14 12.19
N ALA A 24 4.19 5.54 13.43
CA ALA A 24 2.85 5.43 13.98
C ALA A 24 1.98 6.61 13.53
N PHE A 25 0.84 6.34 12.89
CA PHE A 25 -0.17 7.33 12.53
C PHE A 25 -1.53 6.68 12.28
N ASP A 26 -2.58 7.47 12.45
CA ASP A 26 -3.97 6.98 12.39
C ASP A 26 -4.68 7.31 11.06
N ALA A 27 -4.11 8.17 10.23
CA ALA A 27 -4.68 8.56 8.94
C ALA A 27 -3.60 8.99 7.94
N PHE A 28 -3.86 8.73 6.65
CA PHE A 28 -3.04 9.25 5.57
C PHE A 28 -3.36 10.73 5.30
N ASP A 29 -2.32 11.51 5.01
CA ASP A 29 -2.42 12.92 4.62
C ASP A 29 -1.37 13.26 3.56
N LEU A 30 -1.42 14.49 3.03
CA LEU A 30 -0.44 14.96 2.04
C LEU A 30 1.00 14.94 2.55
N GLY A 31 1.21 15.00 3.87
CA GLY A 31 2.52 14.87 4.49
C GLY A 31 3.13 13.47 4.41
N ARG A 32 2.34 12.47 3.97
CA ARG A 32 2.80 11.10 3.69
C ARG A 32 3.35 10.91 2.27
N CYS A 33 3.02 11.79 1.33
CA CYS A 33 3.70 11.82 0.04
C CYS A 33 5.16 12.23 0.21
N GLY A 34 6.08 11.60 -0.53
CA GLY A 34 7.51 11.92 -0.52
C GLY A 34 8.30 11.38 0.68
N ARG A 35 7.69 10.53 1.52
CA ARG A 35 8.34 9.92 2.70
C ARG A 35 9.14 8.65 2.38
N GLY A 36 9.15 8.21 1.12
CA GLY A 36 9.92 7.06 0.66
C GLY A 36 11.42 7.36 0.57
N GLY A 37 12.23 6.33 0.32
CA GLY A 37 13.66 6.51 0.06
C GLY A 37 13.94 7.08 -1.33
N ASP A 38 13.04 6.81 -2.28
CA ASP A 38 13.21 7.10 -3.69
C ASP A 38 12.45 8.37 -4.11
N ALA A 39 12.90 9.02 -5.19
CA ALA A 39 12.32 10.25 -5.69
C ALA A 39 10.85 10.07 -6.08
N ASN A 40 10.50 8.91 -6.66
CA ASN A 40 9.14 8.58 -7.08
C ASN A 40 8.15 8.52 -5.92
N SER A 41 8.60 8.45 -4.66
CA SER A 41 7.71 8.57 -3.50
C SER A 41 6.93 9.89 -3.45
N HIS A 42 7.35 10.92 -4.19
CA HIS A 42 6.62 12.19 -4.33
C HIS A 42 5.41 12.10 -5.28
N LEU A 43 5.29 11.01 -6.04
CA LEU A 43 4.14 10.73 -6.92
C LEU A 43 2.85 10.47 -6.11
N GLY A 44 2.98 9.96 -4.88
CA GLY A 44 1.84 9.64 -4.03
C GLY A 44 2.21 8.65 -2.92
N VAL A 45 1.20 8.09 -2.25
CA VAL A 45 1.42 7.05 -1.24
C VAL A 45 1.56 5.71 -1.94
N HIS A 46 2.72 5.08 -1.78
CA HIS A 46 3.01 3.77 -2.37
C HIS A 46 2.41 2.66 -1.51
N LEU A 47 1.71 1.75 -2.18
CA LEU A 47 0.97 0.64 -1.63
C LEU A 47 1.40 -0.62 -2.41
N ALA A 48 1.61 -1.71 -1.68
CA ALA A 48 1.93 -3.01 -2.25
C ALA A 48 0.65 -3.86 -2.38
N GLU A 49 0.56 -4.62 -3.47
CA GLU A 49 -0.48 -5.66 -3.60
C GLU A 49 -0.24 -6.84 -2.67
N GLU A 50 1.02 -7.12 -2.37
CA GLU A 50 1.42 -8.25 -1.54
C GLU A 50 1.77 -7.80 -0.13
N ALA A 51 1.13 -8.42 0.86
CA ALA A 51 1.39 -8.13 2.27
C ALA A 51 2.85 -8.42 2.66
N ARG A 52 3.46 -9.45 2.07
CA ARG A 52 4.87 -9.82 2.28
C ARG A 52 5.81 -8.73 1.79
N VAL A 53 5.56 -8.17 0.61
CA VAL A 53 6.33 -7.05 0.06
C VAL A 53 6.22 -5.82 0.97
N ALA A 54 5.02 -5.51 1.48
CA ALA A 54 4.86 -4.45 2.47
C ALA A 54 5.62 -4.72 3.78
N ALA A 55 5.72 -5.98 4.23
CA ALA A 55 6.51 -6.34 5.41
C ALA A 55 8.01 -6.05 5.21
N GLU A 56 8.56 -6.41 4.05
CA GLU A 56 9.95 -6.08 3.67
C GLU A 56 10.18 -4.56 3.68
N TYR A 57 9.23 -3.77 3.17
CA TYR A 57 9.30 -2.30 3.23
C TYR A 57 9.22 -1.76 4.66
N ALA A 58 8.39 -2.35 5.53
CA ALA A 58 8.26 -1.96 6.93
C ALA A 58 9.57 -2.19 7.71
N GLU A 59 10.19 -3.35 7.51
CA GLU A 59 11.50 -3.68 8.11
C GLU A 59 12.60 -2.74 7.59
N ALA A 60 12.64 -2.50 6.28
CA ALA A 60 13.58 -1.56 5.68
C ALA A 60 13.36 -0.12 6.19
N ALA A 61 12.11 0.29 6.42
CA ALA A 61 11.78 1.59 7.01
C ALA A 61 12.27 1.70 8.45
N ALA A 62 12.00 0.68 9.28
CA ALA A 62 12.44 0.63 10.67
C ALA A 62 13.97 0.63 10.79
N ALA A 63 14.66 -0.11 9.91
CA ALA A 63 16.12 -0.12 9.86
C ALA A 63 16.71 1.25 9.48
N ARG A 64 16.05 2.00 8.59
CA ARG A 64 16.51 3.32 8.12
C ARG A 64 16.17 4.47 9.07
N ARG A 65 14.99 4.45 9.68
CA ARG A 65 14.43 5.60 10.42
C ARG A 65 14.20 5.34 11.91
N GLY A 66 14.35 4.09 12.35
CA GLY A 66 13.88 3.65 13.66
C GLY A 66 12.36 3.47 13.70
N GLY A 67 11.85 3.14 14.89
CA GLY A 67 10.45 2.81 15.10
C GLY A 67 10.18 1.30 15.04
N GLU A 68 8.91 0.93 15.20
CA GLU A 68 8.46 -0.46 15.10
C GLU A 68 8.01 -0.73 13.67
N ALA A 69 8.50 -1.80 13.05
CA ALA A 69 8.06 -2.20 11.72
C ALA A 69 6.59 -2.65 11.77
N GLN A 70 5.75 -2.04 10.93
CA GLN A 70 4.32 -2.28 10.88
C GLN A 70 3.84 -2.29 9.43
N VAL A 71 2.88 -3.16 9.14
CA VAL A 71 2.17 -3.22 7.86
C VAL A 71 0.75 -2.73 8.09
N LEU A 72 0.42 -1.60 7.47
CA LEU A 72 -0.95 -1.09 7.45
C LEU A 72 -1.71 -1.82 6.34
N VAL A 73 -2.87 -2.38 6.69
CA VAL A 73 -3.84 -2.83 5.69
C VAL A 73 -4.69 -1.63 5.34
N VAL A 74 -4.74 -1.31 4.06
CA VAL A 74 -5.32 -0.08 3.54
C VAL A 74 -6.45 -0.42 2.59
N ARG A 75 -7.62 0.17 2.84
CA ARG A 75 -8.65 0.30 1.82
C ARG A 75 -8.32 1.53 0.98
N ALA A 76 -8.07 1.33 -0.30
CA ALA A 76 -7.81 2.38 -1.26
C ALA A 76 -8.96 2.47 -2.27
N VAL A 77 -9.45 3.67 -2.56
CA VAL A 77 -10.38 3.90 -3.68
C VAL A 77 -9.55 4.08 -4.96
N THR A 78 -9.76 3.21 -5.95
CA THR A 78 -9.03 3.21 -7.23
C THR A 78 -10.02 3.14 -8.41
N ALA A 79 -10.85 4.17 -8.57
CA ALA A 79 -11.90 4.21 -9.58
C ALA A 79 -11.35 4.54 -10.99
N SER A 80 -10.23 5.25 -11.06
CA SER A 80 -9.60 5.67 -12.32
C SER A 80 -8.07 5.55 -12.24
N PRO A 81 -7.53 4.31 -12.34
CA PRO A 81 -6.09 4.10 -12.32
C PRO A 81 -5.42 4.55 -13.62
N PHE A 82 -4.28 5.22 -13.51
CA PHE A 82 -3.35 5.45 -14.61
C PHE A 82 -2.32 4.31 -14.70
N ALA A 83 -2.21 3.65 -15.84
CA ALA A 83 -1.27 2.54 -16.07
C ALA A 83 -0.30 2.81 -17.23
N GLY A 84 0.11 4.08 -17.42
CA GLY A 84 0.90 4.51 -18.57
C GLY A 84 2.41 4.65 -18.35
N PHE A 85 2.93 4.40 -17.15
CA PHE A 85 4.37 4.48 -16.89
C PHE A 85 5.10 3.20 -17.31
N ASP A 86 6.25 3.37 -17.96
CA ASP A 86 7.24 2.29 -18.08
C ASP A 86 8.19 2.29 -16.87
N TYR A 87 9.08 1.29 -16.78
CA TYR A 87 10.06 1.15 -15.71
C TYR A 87 10.90 2.42 -15.51
N TYR A 88 11.39 3.00 -16.61
CA TYR A 88 12.30 4.15 -16.55
C TYR A 88 11.58 5.39 -16.02
N ALA A 89 10.38 5.67 -16.53
CA ALA A 89 9.58 6.80 -16.08
C ALA A 89 9.10 6.62 -14.63
N PHE A 90 8.65 5.42 -14.26
CA PHE A 90 8.13 5.15 -12.92
C PHE A 90 9.20 5.30 -11.82
N PHE A 91 10.41 4.82 -12.06
CA PHE A 91 11.51 4.90 -11.10
C PHE A 91 12.42 6.13 -11.29
N GLY A 92 12.18 6.91 -12.34
CA GLY A 92 12.91 8.15 -12.59
C GLY A 92 14.32 7.97 -13.15
N TYR A 93 14.54 6.86 -13.86
CA TYR A 93 15.82 6.52 -14.49
C TYR A 93 15.87 6.92 -15.96
N GLY A 94 17.04 7.34 -16.43
CA GLY A 94 17.36 7.45 -17.84
C GLY A 94 17.61 6.07 -18.44
N HIS A 95 17.61 5.98 -19.77
CA HIS A 95 17.92 4.72 -20.47
C HIS A 95 19.36 4.22 -20.23
N ASP A 96 20.24 5.08 -19.69
CA ASP A 96 21.59 4.74 -19.23
C ASP A 96 21.64 4.26 -17.77
N GLY A 97 20.49 4.21 -17.08
CA GLY A 97 20.37 3.83 -15.67
C GLY A 97 20.68 4.96 -14.68
N GLY A 98 21.01 6.17 -15.14
CA GLY A 98 21.19 7.33 -14.26
C GLY A 98 19.86 7.86 -13.74
N SER A 99 19.80 8.37 -12.50
CA SER A 99 18.60 9.08 -12.04
C SER A 99 18.49 10.44 -12.74
N VAL A 100 17.37 10.68 -13.41
CA VAL A 100 17.13 11.89 -14.23
C VAL A 100 15.88 12.65 -13.82
N ILE A 101 14.96 12.02 -13.10
CA ILE A 101 13.71 12.63 -12.62
C ILE A 101 13.81 12.82 -11.10
N GLY A 102 13.70 14.07 -10.68
CA GLY A 102 13.77 14.45 -9.26
C GLY A 102 12.41 14.45 -8.56
N PRO A 103 12.40 14.59 -7.23
CA PRO A 103 11.19 14.68 -6.41
C PRO A 103 10.15 15.70 -6.89
N GLU A 104 10.60 16.89 -7.31
CA GLU A 104 9.72 17.98 -7.76
C GLU A 104 8.93 17.61 -9.02
N GLU A 105 9.56 16.84 -9.91
CA GLU A 105 8.94 16.39 -11.15
C GLU A 105 7.87 15.33 -10.90
N PHE A 106 8.13 14.39 -9.98
CA PHE A 106 7.10 13.43 -9.54
C PHE A 106 5.93 14.10 -8.84
N ALA A 107 6.19 15.11 -7.99
CA ALA A 107 5.14 15.90 -7.37
C ALA A 107 4.30 16.67 -8.41
N ARG A 108 4.93 17.17 -9.47
CA ARG A 108 4.24 17.80 -10.61
C ARG A 108 3.36 16.79 -11.35
N TRP A 109 3.88 15.61 -11.70
CA TRP A 109 3.11 14.56 -12.35
C TRP A 109 1.92 14.10 -11.53
N ARG A 110 2.06 13.97 -10.20
CA ARG A 110 0.94 13.69 -9.30
C ARG A 110 -0.21 14.67 -9.53
N LEU A 111 0.08 15.98 -9.50
CA LEU A 111 -0.93 17.01 -9.69
C LEU A 111 -1.54 16.99 -11.10
N GLU A 112 -0.73 16.69 -12.12
CA GLU A 112 -1.19 16.59 -13.51
C GLU A 112 -2.11 15.40 -13.75
N LEU A 113 -1.81 14.25 -13.13
CA LEU A 113 -2.65 13.05 -13.22
C LEU A 113 -3.98 13.27 -12.48
N ILE A 114 -3.95 13.88 -11.29
CA ILE A 114 -5.17 14.27 -10.57
C ILE A 114 -6.01 15.23 -11.42
N ALA A 115 -5.39 16.22 -12.05
CA ALA A 115 -6.09 17.17 -12.93
C ALA A 115 -6.71 16.51 -14.18
N GLN A 116 -6.16 15.37 -14.62
CA GLN A 116 -6.71 14.55 -15.69
C GLN A 116 -7.83 13.60 -15.23
N GLY A 117 -8.08 13.53 -13.93
CA GLY A 117 -9.16 12.72 -13.34
C GLY A 117 -8.72 11.34 -12.84
N TYR A 118 -7.41 11.06 -12.80
CA TYR A 118 -6.89 9.82 -12.23
C TYR A 118 -6.80 9.92 -10.70
N ASP A 119 -7.09 8.83 -9.99
CA ASP A 119 -7.03 8.74 -8.52
C ASP A 119 -5.87 7.88 -8.01
N SER A 120 -5.39 6.96 -8.83
CA SER A 120 -4.22 6.13 -8.57
C SER A 120 -3.34 5.97 -9.80
N VAL A 121 -2.15 5.45 -9.57
CA VAL A 121 -1.25 4.92 -10.60
C VAL A 121 -1.02 3.45 -10.30
N ASP A 122 -1.23 2.60 -11.29
CA ASP A 122 -0.89 1.19 -11.23
C ASP A 122 0.38 0.96 -12.05
N TYR A 123 1.35 0.32 -11.42
CA TYR A 123 2.59 -0.09 -12.05
C TYR A 123 2.80 -1.59 -11.84
N GLN A 124 3.15 -2.28 -12.92
CA GLN A 124 3.44 -3.70 -12.87
C GLN A 124 4.64 -4.00 -13.77
N ASP A 125 5.57 -4.80 -13.24
CA ASP A 125 6.62 -5.44 -14.02
C ASP A 125 6.64 -6.95 -13.75
N GLY A 126 7.73 -7.62 -14.15
CA GLY A 126 7.88 -9.07 -13.93
C GLY A 126 8.18 -9.46 -12.49
N GLU A 127 8.39 -8.50 -11.59
CA GLU A 127 8.83 -8.72 -10.21
C GLU A 127 7.81 -8.23 -9.18
N GLN A 128 7.08 -7.14 -9.46
CA GLN A 128 6.18 -6.53 -8.48
C GLN A 128 4.99 -5.80 -9.12
N THR A 129 3.92 -5.70 -8.34
CA THR A 129 2.77 -4.82 -8.63
C THR A 129 2.67 -3.75 -7.53
N ILE A 130 2.67 -2.50 -7.96
CA ILE A 130 2.65 -1.33 -7.09
C ILE A 130 1.41 -0.50 -7.43
N CYS A 131 0.64 -0.16 -6.40
CA CYS A 131 -0.40 0.85 -6.49
C CYS A 131 0.09 2.13 -5.81
N VAL A 132 -0.02 3.27 -6.47
CA VAL A 132 0.29 4.58 -5.88
C VAL A 132 -0.99 5.38 -5.82
N SER A 133 -1.45 5.67 -4.61
CA SER A 133 -2.58 6.57 -4.43
C SER A 133 -2.13 8.01 -4.62
N LEU A 134 -2.77 8.70 -5.58
CA LEU A 134 -2.47 10.09 -5.87
C LEU A 134 -3.08 11.00 -4.81
N ASP A 135 -4.24 10.68 -4.23
CA ASP A 135 -4.86 11.45 -3.15
C ASP A 135 -4.91 10.63 -1.84
N PRO A 136 -4.10 10.97 -0.83
CA PRO A 136 -4.09 10.27 0.46
C PRO A 136 -5.43 10.27 1.19
N THR A 137 -6.36 11.18 0.87
CA THR A 137 -7.70 11.22 1.47
C THR A 137 -8.61 10.10 0.97
N LEU A 138 -8.19 9.37 -0.06
CA LEU A 138 -8.86 8.17 -0.59
C LEU A 138 -8.38 6.87 0.07
N LEU A 139 -7.58 6.99 1.15
CA LEU A 139 -7.00 5.85 1.86
C LEU A 139 -7.52 5.78 3.29
N ASP A 140 -7.99 4.60 3.67
CA ASP A 140 -8.37 4.28 5.03
C ASP A 140 -7.54 3.13 5.58
N ILE A 141 -6.94 3.32 6.74
CA ILE A 141 -6.29 2.24 7.49
C ILE A 141 -7.39 1.38 8.12
N VAL A 142 -7.51 0.13 7.67
CA VAL A 142 -8.54 -0.80 8.17
C VAL A 142 -7.98 -1.79 9.19
N ALA A 143 -6.67 -2.05 9.17
CA ALA A 143 -5.99 -2.85 10.18
C ALA A 143 -4.49 -2.51 10.25
N VAL A 144 -3.86 -2.91 11.36
CA VAL A 144 -2.40 -2.85 11.54
C VAL A 144 -1.90 -4.25 11.91
N LEU A 145 -0.93 -4.71 11.14
CA LEU A 145 -0.28 -6.01 11.26
C LEU A 145 1.20 -5.82 11.61
N THR A 146 1.74 -6.76 12.37
CA THR A 146 3.19 -6.98 12.45
C THR A 146 3.71 -7.60 11.14
N PRO A 147 5.02 -7.53 10.85
CA PRO A 147 5.60 -8.19 9.68
C PRO A 147 5.30 -9.68 9.59
N ALA A 148 5.30 -10.39 10.74
CA ALA A 148 4.97 -11.81 10.81
C ALA A 148 3.50 -12.08 10.45
N GLU A 149 2.56 -11.30 11.01
CA GLU A 149 1.14 -11.41 10.66
C GLU A 149 0.89 -11.08 9.17
N ALA A 150 1.61 -10.09 8.62
CA ALA A 150 1.53 -9.75 7.21
C ALA A 150 2.03 -10.88 6.30
N ALA A 151 3.09 -11.60 6.69
CA ALA A 151 3.55 -12.78 5.97
C ALA A 151 2.50 -13.90 5.98
N GLU A 152 1.90 -14.21 7.13
CA GLU A 152 0.82 -15.20 7.24
C GLU A 152 -0.43 -14.81 6.42
N VAL A 153 -0.80 -13.53 6.43
CA VAL A 153 -1.88 -13.00 5.59
C VAL A 153 -1.55 -13.15 4.11
N GLY A 154 -0.30 -12.85 3.71
CA GLY A 154 0.17 -13.00 2.34
C GLY A 154 0.03 -14.44 1.83
N GLU A 155 0.53 -15.42 2.57
CA GLU A 155 0.41 -16.85 2.21
C GLU A 155 -1.05 -17.28 2.03
N ARG A 156 -1.96 -16.77 2.87
CA ARG A 156 -3.39 -17.08 2.78
C ARG A 156 -4.06 -16.41 1.58
N ILE A 157 -3.64 -15.19 1.22
CA ILE A 157 -4.14 -14.48 0.04
C ILE A 157 -3.65 -15.19 -1.23
N GLU A 158 -2.38 -15.59 -1.30
CA GLU A 158 -1.81 -16.33 -2.44
C GLU A 158 -2.51 -17.68 -2.70
N ALA A 159 -3.14 -18.25 -1.66
CA ALA A 159 -3.94 -19.46 -1.76
C ALA A 159 -5.39 -19.23 -2.24
N LEU A 160 -5.82 -17.98 -2.45
CA LEU A 160 -7.15 -17.68 -2.96
C LEU A 160 -7.26 -18.10 -4.44
N PRO A 161 -8.45 -18.56 -4.87
CA PRO A 161 -8.71 -18.84 -6.28
C PRO A 161 -8.71 -17.58 -7.14
N ASP A 162 -9.01 -16.43 -6.53
CA ASP A 162 -8.99 -15.11 -7.15
C ASP A 162 -8.25 -14.15 -6.21
N LEU A 163 -7.09 -13.65 -6.66
CA LEU A 163 -6.23 -12.75 -5.89
C LEU A 163 -6.77 -11.31 -5.85
N GLU A 164 -7.74 -10.99 -6.71
CA GLU A 164 -8.38 -9.69 -6.80
C GLU A 164 -9.69 -9.64 -5.98
N ASP A 165 -10.09 -10.74 -5.31
CA ASP A 165 -11.24 -10.75 -4.41
C ASP A 165 -10.92 -10.01 -3.10
N ASP A 166 -11.08 -8.70 -3.13
CA ASP A 166 -10.83 -7.81 -1.99
C ASP A 166 -11.70 -8.09 -0.77
N ARG A 167 -12.89 -8.68 -0.96
CA ARG A 167 -13.73 -9.11 0.16
C ARG A 167 -13.11 -10.32 0.85
N ALA A 168 -12.61 -11.28 0.08
CA ALA A 168 -11.90 -12.44 0.62
C ALA A 168 -10.58 -12.02 1.31
N ARG A 169 -9.81 -11.12 0.70
CA ARG A 169 -8.59 -10.53 1.29
C ARG A 169 -8.89 -9.87 2.64
N LEU A 170 -9.92 -9.03 2.72
CA LEU A 170 -10.32 -8.39 3.97
C LEU A 170 -10.80 -9.40 5.02
N GLY A 171 -11.50 -10.46 4.61
CA GLY A 171 -11.91 -11.56 5.50
C GLY A 171 -10.71 -12.31 6.12
N ILE A 172 -9.65 -12.55 5.35
CA ILE A 172 -8.39 -13.14 5.84
C ILE A 172 -7.77 -12.24 6.91
N VAL A 173 -7.65 -10.94 6.62
CA VAL A 173 -7.11 -9.94 7.56
C VAL A 173 -7.92 -9.89 8.85
N ALA A 174 -9.24 -9.80 8.75
CA ALA A 174 -10.13 -9.74 9.90
C ALA A 174 -9.97 -10.97 10.80
N HIS A 175 -9.87 -12.17 10.22
CA HIS A 175 -9.61 -13.39 10.96
C HIS A 175 -8.28 -13.36 11.72
N THR A 176 -7.20 -12.89 11.07
CA THR A 176 -5.89 -12.76 11.71
C THR A 176 -5.93 -11.79 12.90
N VAL A 177 -6.55 -10.61 12.73
CA VAL A 177 -6.68 -9.61 13.80
C VAL A 177 -7.57 -10.10 14.95
N ALA A 178 -8.62 -10.85 14.67
CA ALA A 178 -9.49 -11.44 15.68
C ALA A 178 -8.74 -12.49 16.52
N ALA A 179 -7.95 -13.36 15.89
CA ALA A 179 -7.15 -14.37 16.58
C ALA A 179 -6.18 -13.74 17.61
N ARG A 180 -5.54 -12.62 17.27
CA ARG A 180 -4.70 -11.83 18.20
C ARG A 180 -5.46 -11.40 19.46
N SER A 181 -6.73 -11.01 19.32
CA SER A 181 -7.55 -10.53 20.43
C SER A 181 -7.99 -11.64 21.39
N THR A 182 -7.96 -12.90 20.94
CA THR A 182 -8.37 -14.08 21.73
C THR A 182 -7.20 -14.77 22.45
N THR A 183 -5.96 -14.43 22.11
CA THR A 183 -4.78 -15.02 22.76
C THR A 183 -4.49 -14.27 24.06
N PRO A 184 -4.56 -14.91 25.25
CA PRO A 184 -4.26 -14.22 26.50
C PRO A 184 -2.81 -13.76 26.51
N ARG A 185 -2.55 -12.48 26.81
CA ARG A 185 -1.20 -12.03 27.13
C ARG A 185 -0.70 -12.84 28.33
N ALA A 186 0.31 -13.68 28.11
CA ALA A 186 1.04 -14.29 29.21
C ALA A 186 1.62 -13.16 30.08
N VAL A 187 1.22 -13.16 31.36
CA VAL A 187 1.66 -12.22 32.40
C VAL A 187 3.05 -12.61 32.88
#